data_AF-A0A5F1ZW03-F1
#
_entry.id   AF-A0A5F1ZW03-F1
#
_cell.length_a   1.000
_cell.length_b   1.000
_cell.length_c   1.000
_cell.angle_alpha   90.00
_cell.angle_beta   90.00
_cell.angle_gamma   90.00
#
_symmetry.space_group_name_H-M   'P 1'
#
loop_
_entity.id
_entity.type
_entity.pdbx_description
1 polymer ?
#
loop_
_entity_poly.entity_id
_entity_poly.type
_entity_poly.pdbx_seq_one_letter_code
_entity_poly.pdbx_strand_id
1 'polypeptide(L)'
;MKRTRSISILFAGIFFLLTSSLSAAGTYSEGWTVAKLIQFESRGLIFDSYEGTIEVTTVDTSENCDDQKDACYTAVKKKVDFSVRPENPDVVNFLTKNLNQEVLLQYRIHRIEPIALSTDFEVIGAQLQDRSAPKDLQDKFVVPKSGSKRNFSVSGHILSLEYKGTMIGTWEGTYLDEVRGKVHPFSITDEEMANYATKTLKYATKYYMGISVAFTTGWRESHYDLFEINFKAPAGALDPTPKPQQ
;
A
#
# COMPACT_ATOMS: atom_id res chain seq x y z
N MET A 1 -45.56 -44.00 5.32
CA MET A 1 -45.40 -42.54 5.09
C MET A 1 -44.26 -42.00 5.94
N LYS A 2 -43.37 -41.25 5.29
CA LYS A 2 -42.56 -40.11 5.82
C LYS A 2 -41.56 -40.37 6.95
N ARG A 3 -40.29 -40.53 6.57
CA ARG A 3 -39.15 -39.91 7.28
C ARG A 3 -37.94 -39.67 6.36
N THR A 4 -38.19 -39.01 5.24
CA THR A 4 -37.18 -38.41 4.36
C THR A 4 -37.34 -36.89 4.43
N ARG A 5 -36.74 -36.24 5.44
CA ARG A 5 -36.75 -34.77 5.51
C ARG A 5 -35.61 -34.09 6.27
N SER A 6 -34.56 -34.81 6.66
CA SER A 6 -33.51 -34.22 7.52
C SER A 6 -32.12 -34.09 6.90
N ILE A 7 -31.93 -34.47 5.62
CA ILE A 7 -30.60 -34.41 4.97
C ILE A 7 -30.41 -33.14 4.11
N SER A 8 -31.48 -32.48 3.66
CA SER A 8 -31.37 -31.30 2.78
C SER A 8 -30.95 -29.99 3.47
N ILE A 9 -30.96 -29.91 4.81
CA ILE A 9 -30.64 -28.66 5.52
C ILE A 9 -29.12 -28.56 5.82
N LEU A 10 -28.42 -29.69 5.94
CA LEU A 10 -26.96 -29.69 6.16
C LEU A 10 -26.17 -29.33 4.90
N PHE A 11 -26.68 -29.65 3.71
CA PHE A 11 -26.04 -29.27 2.45
C PHE A 11 -26.27 -27.81 2.05
N ALA A 12 -27.34 -27.16 2.55
CA ALA A 12 -27.58 -25.73 2.30
C ALA A 12 -26.68 -24.82 3.14
N GLY A 13 -26.29 -25.26 4.35
CA GLY A 13 -25.37 -24.51 5.22
C GLY A 13 -23.93 -24.49 4.71
N ILE A 14 -23.49 -25.53 4.00
CA ILE A 14 -22.15 -25.60 3.40
C ILE A 14 -22.06 -24.76 2.12
N PHE A 15 -23.16 -24.63 1.37
CA PHE A 15 -23.17 -23.83 0.14
C PHE A 15 -23.17 -22.31 0.39
N PHE A 16 -23.70 -21.86 1.53
CA PHE A 16 -23.65 -20.43 1.93
C PHE A 16 -22.32 -19.99 2.54
N LEU A 17 -21.42 -20.92 2.87
CA LEU A 17 -20.05 -20.59 3.32
C LEU A 17 -19.06 -20.42 2.15
N LEU A 18 -19.47 -20.73 0.92
CA LEU A 18 -18.62 -20.57 -0.27
C LEU A 18 -18.80 -19.23 -0.98
N THR A 19 -19.74 -18.38 -0.54
CA THR A 19 -20.01 -17.07 -1.14
C THR A 19 -19.64 -15.88 -0.24
N SER A 20 -19.13 -16.12 0.96
CA SER A 20 -18.50 -15.05 1.74
C SER A 20 -17.13 -14.79 1.15
N SER A 21 -16.94 -13.57 0.64
CA SER A 21 -15.71 -13.03 0.07
C SER A 21 -14.45 -13.65 0.68
N LEU A 22 -13.71 -14.42 -0.13
CA LEU A 22 -12.44 -15.08 0.21
C LEU A 22 -11.35 -14.14 0.75
N SER A 23 -11.59 -12.83 0.73
CA SER A 23 -10.77 -11.80 1.40
C SER A 23 -10.63 -11.99 2.91
N ALA A 24 -11.52 -12.76 3.57
CA ALA A 24 -11.47 -12.95 5.02
C ALA A 24 -10.47 -14.03 5.51
N ALA A 25 -9.94 -14.87 4.61
CA ALA A 25 -9.07 -16.00 4.97
C ALA A 25 -7.56 -15.75 4.73
N GLY A 26 -7.14 -14.53 4.37
CA GLY A 26 -5.73 -14.18 4.26
C GLY A 26 -4.96 -14.92 3.16
N THR A 27 -5.62 -15.25 2.04
CA THR A 27 -4.98 -15.90 0.88
C THR A 27 -3.99 -14.99 0.16
N TYR A 28 -4.20 -13.68 0.22
CA TYR A 28 -3.29 -12.67 -0.30
C TYR A 28 -3.36 -11.39 0.54
N SER A 29 -2.31 -10.57 0.50
CA SER A 29 -2.37 -9.15 0.88
C SER A 29 -2.60 -8.29 -0.36
N GLU A 30 -3.26 -7.15 -0.21
CA GLU A 30 -3.46 -6.17 -1.29
C GLU A 30 -2.73 -4.88 -0.95
N GLY A 31 -2.15 -4.25 -1.97
CA GLY A 31 -1.42 -3.01 -1.78
C GLY A 31 -1.25 -2.19 -3.05
N TRP A 32 -0.62 -1.04 -2.86
CA TRP A 32 -0.25 -0.09 -3.90
C TRP A 32 1.25 0.20 -3.79
N THR A 33 1.94 0.30 -4.91
CA THR A 33 3.36 0.63 -4.94
C THR A 33 3.72 1.49 -6.16
N VAL A 34 4.60 2.47 -5.94
CA VAL A 34 5.25 3.24 -6.98
C VAL A 34 6.49 2.47 -7.44
N ALA A 35 6.56 2.17 -8.73
CA ALA A 35 7.62 1.35 -9.28
C ALA A 35 8.01 1.80 -10.68
N LYS A 36 9.28 1.61 -11.04
CA LYS A 36 9.72 1.74 -12.43
C LYS A 36 9.51 0.42 -13.15
N LEU A 37 8.71 0.42 -14.22
CA LEU A 37 8.51 -0.76 -15.05
C LEU A 37 9.75 -1.01 -15.91
N ILE A 38 10.45 -2.13 -15.73
CA ILE A 38 11.71 -2.43 -16.43
C ILE A 38 11.47 -3.35 -17.63
N GLN A 39 10.65 -4.39 -17.44
CA GLN A 39 10.37 -5.40 -18.45
C GLN A 39 8.90 -5.84 -18.34
N PHE A 40 8.29 -6.15 -19.48
CA PHE A 40 6.95 -6.74 -19.55
C PHE A 40 6.79 -7.50 -20.87
N GLU A 41 6.50 -8.79 -20.80
CA GLU A 41 6.44 -9.70 -21.93
C GLU A 41 5.33 -10.73 -21.73
N SER A 42 4.73 -11.20 -22.82
CA SER A 42 3.87 -12.39 -22.79
C SER A 42 4.76 -13.62 -22.63
N ARG A 43 4.56 -14.41 -21.57
CA ARG A 43 5.31 -15.66 -21.33
C ARG A 43 4.34 -16.76 -20.89
N GLY A 44 4.25 -17.82 -21.66
CA GLY A 44 3.40 -18.97 -21.33
C GLY A 44 3.30 -19.94 -22.51
N LEU A 45 3.59 -21.22 -22.26
CA LEU A 45 3.36 -22.30 -23.24
C LEU A 45 2.15 -23.17 -22.88
N ILE A 46 1.73 -23.17 -21.60
CA ILE A 46 0.64 -24.02 -21.06
C ILE A 46 -0.49 -23.18 -20.46
N PHE A 47 -0.17 -22.08 -19.78
CA PHE A 47 -1.11 -21.05 -19.35
C PHE A 47 -0.60 -19.72 -19.87
N ASP A 48 -1.46 -18.95 -20.55
CA ASP A 48 -1.10 -17.60 -20.94
C ASP A 48 -0.99 -16.75 -19.67
N SER A 49 0.17 -16.16 -19.42
CA SER A 49 0.34 -15.08 -18.45
C SER A 49 1.28 -14.03 -19.03
N TYR A 50 1.16 -12.81 -18.53
CA TYR A 50 2.13 -11.77 -18.81
C TYR A 50 3.04 -11.62 -17.61
N GLU A 51 4.33 -11.55 -17.86
CA GLU A 51 5.36 -11.50 -16.83
C GLU A 51 6.20 -10.24 -17.02
N GLY A 52 6.66 -9.68 -15.91
CA GLY A 52 7.51 -8.50 -15.96
C GLY A 52 8.39 -8.35 -14.73
N THR A 53 9.25 -7.34 -14.79
CA THR A 53 10.10 -6.94 -13.67
C THR A 53 9.92 -5.46 -13.43
N ILE A 54 9.67 -5.10 -12.17
CA ILE A 54 9.66 -3.73 -11.68
C ILE A 54 10.86 -3.45 -10.79
N GLU A 55 11.25 -2.18 -10.71
CA GLU A 55 12.20 -1.67 -9.73
C GLU A 55 11.45 -0.79 -8.74
N VAL A 56 11.44 -1.20 -7.47
CA VAL A 56 10.85 -0.44 -6.35
C VAL A 56 11.94 0.19 -5.51
N THR A 57 11.68 1.36 -4.98
CA THR A 57 12.55 1.99 -3.99
C THR A 57 12.09 1.55 -2.60
N THR A 58 13.00 0.97 -1.81
CA THR A 58 12.72 0.43 -0.47
C THR A 58 13.88 0.71 0.49
N VAL A 59 13.75 0.24 1.72
CA VAL A 59 14.75 0.38 2.79
C VAL A 59 15.78 -0.76 2.73
N ASP A 60 17.05 -0.43 2.97
CA ASP A 60 18.07 -1.45 3.23
C ASP A 60 17.91 -2.02 4.64
N THR A 61 17.44 -3.27 4.75
CA THR A 61 17.27 -3.95 6.03
C THR A 61 18.58 -4.55 6.57
N SER A 62 19.69 -4.45 5.85
CA SER A 62 21.00 -4.98 6.27
C SER A 62 21.84 -3.97 7.06
N GLU A 63 21.36 -2.74 7.21
CA GLU A 63 22.06 -1.71 7.97
C GLU A 63 22.08 -2.03 9.47
N ASN A 64 23.28 -2.24 10.02
CA ASN A 64 23.49 -2.34 11.47
C ASN A 64 23.67 -0.93 12.06
N CYS A 65 22.58 -0.21 12.27
CA CYS A 65 22.64 1.12 12.88
C CYS A 65 21.53 1.34 13.92
N ASP A 66 21.71 2.38 14.73
CA ASP A 66 20.85 2.70 15.86
C ASP A 66 19.52 3.32 15.38
N ASP A 67 18.46 2.51 15.36
CA ASP A 67 17.09 2.92 15.02
C ASP A 67 16.61 4.14 15.83
N GLN A 68 17.17 4.37 17.03
CA GLN A 68 16.79 5.50 17.87
C GLN A 68 17.35 6.84 17.38
N LYS A 69 18.32 6.83 16.46
CA LYS A 69 18.98 8.04 15.93
C LYS A 69 18.51 8.44 14.54
N ASP A 70 17.50 7.78 13.97
CA ASP A 70 17.07 7.98 12.58
C ASP A 70 18.22 7.89 11.56
N ALA A 71 19.32 7.22 11.94
CA ALA A 71 20.57 7.20 11.19
C ALA A 71 20.52 6.16 10.06
N CYS A 72 19.71 5.11 10.23
CA CYS A 72 19.38 4.10 9.23
C CYS A 72 18.43 4.66 8.16
N TYR A 73 17.95 3.80 7.26
CA TYR A 73 16.95 4.07 6.23
C TYR A 73 17.50 4.51 4.87
N THR A 74 18.67 3.99 4.48
CA THR A 74 19.19 4.22 3.12
C THR A 74 18.25 3.64 2.07
N ALA A 75 17.91 4.46 1.09
CA ALA A 75 17.09 4.07 -0.04
C ALA A 75 17.87 3.11 -0.96
N VAL A 76 17.29 1.94 -1.21
CA VAL A 76 17.82 0.96 -2.17
C VAL A 76 16.78 0.60 -3.22
N LYS A 77 17.27 0.25 -4.40
CA LYS A 77 16.44 -0.20 -5.52
C LYS A 77 16.38 -1.72 -5.51
N LYS A 78 15.18 -2.27 -5.41
CA LYS A 78 14.93 -3.71 -5.43
C LYS A 78 14.16 -4.08 -6.68
N LYS A 79 14.63 -5.09 -7.40
CA LYS A 79 13.86 -5.70 -8.50
C LYS A 79 12.86 -6.70 -7.94
N VAL A 80 11.64 -6.64 -8.46
CA VAL A 80 10.55 -7.56 -8.11
C VAL A 80 9.95 -8.05 -9.41
N ASP A 81 9.88 -9.37 -9.57
CA ASP A 81 9.19 -9.99 -10.68
C ASP A 81 7.69 -10.07 -10.38
N PHE A 82 6.85 -9.88 -11.39
CA PHE A 82 5.41 -9.87 -11.24
C PHE A 82 4.72 -10.57 -12.41
N SER A 83 3.49 -11.03 -12.12
CA SER A 83 2.61 -11.65 -13.10
C SER A 83 1.32 -10.85 -13.28
N VAL A 84 0.75 -10.88 -14.48
CA VAL A 84 -0.56 -10.34 -14.82
C VAL A 84 -1.38 -11.41 -15.52
N ARG A 85 -2.61 -11.56 -15.05
CA ARG A 85 -3.61 -12.43 -15.66
C ARG A 85 -4.06 -11.90 -17.02
N PRO A 86 -4.14 -12.74 -18.08
CA PRO A 86 -4.59 -12.30 -19.41
C PRO A 86 -5.99 -11.70 -19.41
N GLU A 87 -6.82 -12.09 -18.45
CA GLU A 87 -8.19 -11.58 -18.30
C GLU A 87 -8.26 -10.11 -17.88
N ASN A 88 -7.11 -9.46 -17.61
CA ASN A 88 -7.01 -8.03 -17.31
C ASN A 88 -6.36 -7.24 -18.47
N PRO A 89 -7.07 -7.08 -19.61
CA PRO A 89 -6.50 -6.46 -20.80
C PRO A 89 -6.12 -4.99 -20.58
N ASP A 90 -6.78 -4.28 -19.66
CA ASP A 90 -6.48 -2.89 -19.37
C ASP A 90 -5.09 -2.74 -18.74
N VAL A 91 -4.76 -3.60 -17.77
CA VAL A 91 -3.42 -3.63 -17.16
C VAL A 91 -2.37 -4.05 -18.18
N VAL A 92 -2.62 -5.11 -18.95
CA VAL A 92 -1.69 -5.58 -19.99
C VAL A 92 -1.38 -4.46 -21.00
N ASN A 93 -2.43 -3.80 -21.51
CA ASN A 93 -2.28 -2.71 -22.46
C ASN A 93 -1.57 -1.50 -21.86
N PHE A 94 -1.85 -1.17 -20.59
CA PHE A 94 -1.17 -0.10 -19.89
C PHE A 94 0.32 -0.39 -19.74
N LEU A 95 0.69 -1.57 -19.21
CA LEU A 95 2.09 -1.91 -18.95
C LEU A 95 2.90 -2.00 -20.25
N THR A 96 2.32 -2.55 -21.31
CA THR A 96 2.96 -2.60 -22.64
C THR A 96 3.31 -1.21 -23.17
N LYS A 97 2.48 -0.20 -22.90
CA LYS A 97 2.68 1.19 -23.39
C LYS A 97 3.63 2.02 -22.53
N ASN A 98 3.86 1.63 -21.28
CA ASN A 98 4.58 2.44 -20.29
C ASN A 98 5.88 1.78 -19.80
N LEU A 99 6.51 0.95 -20.64
CA LEU A 99 7.85 0.41 -20.39
C LEU A 99 8.86 1.53 -20.08
N ASN A 100 9.73 1.28 -19.11
CA ASN A 100 10.74 2.22 -18.60
C ASN A 100 10.20 3.47 -17.90
N GLN A 101 8.90 3.55 -17.62
CA GLN A 101 8.30 4.65 -16.87
C GLN A 101 8.05 4.29 -15.40
N GLU A 102 7.95 5.32 -14.57
CA GLU A 102 7.44 5.19 -13.21
C GLU A 102 5.92 5.11 -13.25
N VAL A 103 5.37 4.08 -12.62
CA VAL A 103 3.94 3.75 -12.63
C VAL A 103 3.49 3.43 -11.21
N LEU A 104 2.22 3.67 -10.93
CA LEU A 104 1.56 3.21 -9.72
C LEU A 104 0.87 1.88 -10.02
N LEU A 105 1.23 0.85 -9.26
CA LEU A 105 0.68 -0.50 -9.40
C LEU A 105 -0.17 -0.85 -8.19
N GLN A 106 -1.37 -1.37 -8.44
CA GLN A 106 -2.16 -2.10 -7.46
C GLN A 106 -1.84 -3.58 -7.61
N TYR A 107 -1.54 -4.24 -6.50
CA TYR A 107 -1.07 -5.61 -6.51
C TYR A 107 -1.70 -6.48 -5.43
N ARG A 108 -1.56 -7.80 -5.61
CA ARG A 108 -1.80 -8.83 -4.61
C ARG A 108 -0.53 -9.63 -4.39
N ILE A 109 -0.18 -9.90 -3.14
CA ILE A 109 0.86 -10.88 -2.79
C ILE A 109 0.18 -12.12 -2.25
N HIS A 110 0.23 -13.20 -3.02
CA HIS A 110 -0.38 -14.47 -2.66
C HIS A 110 0.46 -15.21 -1.62
N ARG A 111 -0.18 -15.67 -0.54
CA ARG A 111 0.47 -16.50 0.49
C ARG A 111 0.54 -17.98 0.10
N ILE A 112 -0.21 -18.37 -0.94
CA ILE A 112 -0.27 -19.72 -1.49
C ILE A 112 -0.02 -19.59 -2.99
N GLU A 113 0.91 -20.38 -3.53
CA GLU A 113 1.32 -20.31 -4.94
C GLU A 113 0.11 -20.44 -5.89
N PRO A 114 -0.16 -19.43 -6.73
CA PRO A 114 -1.28 -19.47 -7.67
C PRO A 114 -0.94 -20.36 -8.87
N ILE A 115 -1.79 -21.35 -9.18
CA ILE A 115 -1.58 -22.30 -10.29
C ILE A 115 -1.41 -21.61 -11.68
N ALA A 116 -1.97 -20.41 -11.84
CA ALA A 116 -2.02 -19.69 -13.13
C ALA A 116 -1.10 -18.46 -13.19
N LEU A 117 -0.18 -18.29 -12.23
CA LEU A 117 0.80 -17.20 -12.22
C LEU A 117 2.19 -17.77 -12.02
N SER A 118 3.20 -17.12 -12.60
CA SER A 118 4.60 -17.52 -12.43
C SER A 118 5.23 -16.92 -11.17
N THR A 119 4.56 -15.97 -10.53
CA THR A 119 5.02 -15.27 -9.32
C THR A 119 3.90 -15.15 -8.28
N ASP A 120 4.29 -14.91 -7.04
CA ASP A 120 3.38 -14.57 -5.93
C ASP A 120 2.89 -13.13 -5.99
N PHE A 121 3.54 -12.26 -6.76
CA PHE A 121 3.20 -10.85 -6.95
C PHE A 121 2.32 -10.66 -8.19
N GLU A 122 1.00 -10.56 -7.99
CA GLU A 122 0.03 -10.33 -9.06
C GLU A 122 -0.27 -8.82 -9.19
N VAL A 123 -0.06 -8.24 -10.37
CA VAL A 123 -0.52 -6.88 -10.65
C VAL A 123 -1.96 -6.91 -11.15
N ILE A 124 -2.85 -6.23 -10.42
CA ILE A 124 -4.30 -6.19 -10.67
C ILE A 124 -4.80 -4.83 -11.18
N GLY A 125 -3.97 -3.79 -11.05
CA GLY A 125 -4.27 -2.44 -11.53
C GLY A 125 -2.98 -1.68 -11.81
N ALA A 126 -3.00 -0.77 -12.78
CA ALA A 126 -1.85 0.05 -13.13
C ALA A 126 -2.31 1.39 -13.67
N GLN A 127 -1.62 2.47 -13.27
CA GLN A 127 -1.88 3.81 -13.76
C GLN A 127 -0.63 4.70 -13.64
N LEU A 128 -0.61 5.81 -14.36
CA LEU A 128 0.33 6.89 -14.06
C LEU A 128 -0.18 7.66 -12.85
N GLN A 129 0.75 8.21 -12.05
CA GLN A 129 0.37 9.16 -11.03
C GLN A 129 0.02 10.51 -11.68
N ASP A 130 -1.06 11.11 -11.22
CA ASP A 130 -1.45 12.45 -11.63
C ASP A 130 -0.45 13.46 -11.06
N ARG A 131 -0.04 14.45 -11.86
CA ARG A 131 0.98 15.43 -11.47
C ARG A 131 0.52 16.39 -10.36
N SER A 132 -0.78 16.44 -10.09
CA SER A 132 -1.39 17.33 -9.10
C SER A 132 -2.59 16.67 -8.46
N ALA A 133 -2.76 16.89 -7.16
CA ALA A 133 -4.01 16.55 -6.47
C ALA A 133 -5.18 17.39 -7.03
N PRO A 134 -6.39 16.83 -7.12
CA PRO A 134 -7.55 17.56 -7.61
C PRO A 134 -8.01 18.58 -6.55
N LYS A 135 -8.67 19.65 -7.01
CA LYS A 135 -9.01 20.81 -6.15
C LYS A 135 -10.01 20.49 -5.03
N ASP A 136 -10.76 19.41 -5.18
CA ASP A 136 -11.74 18.89 -4.24
C ASP A 136 -11.15 17.89 -3.24
N LEU A 137 -9.88 17.47 -3.43
CA LEU A 137 -9.19 16.71 -2.41
C LEU A 137 -9.03 17.60 -1.17
N GLN A 138 -9.38 17.05 -0.01
CA GLN A 138 -9.14 17.71 1.27
C GLN A 138 -7.66 18.09 1.38
N ASP A 139 -7.32 19.30 1.82
CA ASP A 139 -5.91 19.71 1.86
C ASP A 139 -5.14 19.10 3.04
N LYS A 140 -5.87 18.81 4.13
CA LYS A 140 -5.32 18.30 5.39
C LYS A 140 -6.27 17.27 5.97
N PHE A 141 -5.78 16.06 6.17
CA PHE A 141 -6.49 14.99 6.85
C PHE A 141 -5.69 14.59 8.09
N VAL A 142 -6.34 14.52 9.25
CA VAL A 142 -5.70 14.26 10.54
C VAL A 142 -6.55 13.32 11.38
N VAL A 143 -5.88 12.39 12.05
CA VAL A 143 -6.49 11.42 12.98
C VAL A 143 -5.78 11.46 14.34
N PRO A 144 -6.36 10.88 15.40
CA PRO A 144 -5.69 10.76 16.69
C PRO A 144 -4.33 10.06 16.56
N LYS A 145 -3.35 10.53 17.33
CA LYS A 145 -1.99 9.96 17.34
C LYS A 145 -1.97 8.66 18.14
N SER A 146 -1.35 7.61 17.61
CA SER A 146 -1.14 6.36 18.36
C SER A 146 0.10 6.39 19.26
N GLY A 147 1.07 7.28 18.97
CA GLY A 147 2.31 7.44 19.73
C GLY A 147 2.38 8.70 20.59
N SER A 148 3.02 8.60 21.76
CA SER A 148 3.23 9.72 22.69
C SER A 148 4.70 10.10 22.90
N LYS A 149 5.66 9.35 22.31
CA LYS A 149 7.10 9.58 22.54
C LYS A 149 7.60 10.85 21.87
N ARG A 150 7.34 10.97 20.56
CA ARG A 150 7.64 12.15 19.74
C ARG A 150 6.75 12.19 18.51
N ASN A 151 6.56 13.38 17.96
CA ASN A 151 5.89 13.59 16.68
C ASN A 151 6.74 14.52 15.82
N PHE A 152 6.76 14.29 14.52
CA PHE A 152 7.48 15.14 13.58
C PHE A 152 6.75 15.20 12.24
N SER A 153 7.09 16.21 11.45
CA SER A 153 6.64 16.35 10.07
C SER A 153 7.75 15.94 9.13
N VAL A 154 7.39 15.16 8.11
CA VAL A 154 8.26 14.82 6.97
C VAL A 154 7.70 15.48 5.72
N SER A 155 8.55 15.91 4.80
CA SER A 155 8.13 16.33 3.46
C SER A 155 8.53 15.27 2.44
N GLY A 156 7.56 14.78 1.67
CA GLY A 156 7.81 13.81 0.62
C GLY A 156 6.55 13.12 0.13
N HIS A 157 6.63 11.81 -0.09
CA HIS A 157 5.49 11.01 -0.56
C HIS A 157 5.63 9.55 -0.15
N ILE A 158 4.49 8.88 -0.03
CA ILE A 158 4.36 7.43 0.17
C ILE A 158 4.80 6.72 -1.11
N LEU A 159 5.63 5.69 -0.96
CA LEU A 159 6.11 4.83 -2.04
C LEU A 159 5.30 3.54 -2.13
N SER A 160 4.90 2.98 -1.00
CA SER A 160 4.08 1.78 -0.94
C SER A 160 3.15 1.80 0.26
N LEU A 161 2.01 1.12 0.12
CA LEU A 161 1.06 0.90 1.19
C LEU A 161 0.32 -0.43 0.96
N GLU A 162 0.40 -1.34 1.92
CA GLU A 162 -0.14 -2.70 1.84
C GLU A 162 -0.94 -3.03 3.09
N TYR A 163 -2.11 -3.64 2.91
CA TYR A 163 -2.87 -4.18 4.02
C TYR A 163 -2.35 -5.59 4.38
N LYS A 164 -1.71 -5.73 5.55
CA LYS A 164 -1.10 -7.01 6.00
C LYS A 164 -2.08 -8.00 6.65
N GLY A 165 -3.36 -7.63 6.80
CA GLY A 165 -4.43 -8.58 7.13
C GLY A 165 -4.77 -8.76 8.61
N THR A 166 -5.80 -9.59 8.83
CA THR A 166 -6.77 -9.59 9.95
C THR A 166 -6.27 -9.88 11.37
N MET A 167 -5.04 -10.35 11.59
CA MET A 167 -4.49 -10.51 12.95
C MET A 167 -3.90 -9.20 13.49
N ILE A 168 -3.42 -8.33 12.59
CA ILE A 168 -2.68 -7.11 12.92
C ILE A 168 -3.57 -5.88 12.66
N GLY A 169 -4.38 -5.90 11.60
CA GLY A 169 -5.35 -4.84 11.31
C GLY A 169 -4.70 -3.49 10.99
N THR A 170 -3.44 -3.50 10.54
CA THR A 170 -2.71 -2.28 10.15
C THR A 170 -2.35 -2.31 8.67
N TRP A 171 -2.23 -1.11 8.14
CA TRP A 171 -1.61 -0.89 6.85
C TRP A 171 -0.13 -0.60 7.06
N GLU A 172 0.71 -1.22 6.26
CA GLU A 172 2.17 -1.10 6.36
C GLU A 172 2.70 -0.53 5.04
N GLY A 173 3.65 0.38 5.14
CA GLY A 173 4.11 1.10 3.97
C GLY A 173 5.50 1.67 4.13
N THR A 174 5.97 2.32 3.07
CA THR A 174 7.21 3.09 3.08
C THR A 174 6.97 4.48 2.52
N TYR A 175 7.65 5.48 3.05
CA TYR A 175 7.64 6.83 2.52
C TYR A 175 9.06 7.32 2.24
N LEU A 176 9.20 8.18 1.23
CA LEU A 176 10.43 8.92 0.97
C LEU A 176 10.43 10.22 1.77
N ASP A 177 11.39 10.38 2.68
CA ASP A 177 11.78 11.69 3.21
C ASP A 177 12.70 12.35 2.17
N GLU A 178 12.16 13.31 1.43
CA GLU A 178 12.91 13.98 0.38
C GLU A 178 14.00 14.92 0.92
N VAL A 179 13.83 15.45 2.13
CA VAL A 179 14.81 16.36 2.74
C VAL A 179 16.06 15.58 3.13
N ARG A 180 15.87 14.35 3.63
CA ARG A 180 16.96 13.48 4.06
C ARG A 180 17.42 12.49 2.99
N GLY A 181 16.63 12.30 1.93
CA GLY A 181 16.87 11.27 0.91
C GLY A 181 16.76 9.85 1.46
N LYS A 182 15.87 9.63 2.44
CA LYS A 182 15.73 8.37 3.20
C LYS A 182 14.37 7.73 3.02
N VAL A 183 14.30 6.41 3.11
CA VAL A 183 13.05 5.64 2.95
C VAL A 183 12.67 4.97 4.25
N HIS A 184 11.61 5.45 4.88
CA HIS A 184 11.22 5.03 6.21
C HIS A 184 10.00 4.09 6.16
N PRO A 185 10.02 2.98 6.91
CA PRO A 185 8.83 2.17 7.11
C PRO A 185 7.85 2.87 8.06
N PHE A 186 6.57 2.76 7.79
CA PHE A 186 5.52 3.29 8.65
C PHE A 186 4.31 2.38 8.64
N SER A 187 3.51 2.51 9.68
CA SER A 187 2.23 1.85 9.83
C SER A 187 1.10 2.89 9.80
N ILE A 188 -0.11 2.43 9.50
CA ILE A 188 -1.34 3.20 9.70
C ILE A 188 -2.30 2.31 10.48
N THR A 189 -2.59 2.72 11.72
CA THR A 189 -3.58 2.03 12.57
C THR A 189 -5.00 2.50 12.36
N ASP A 190 -5.19 3.69 11.78
CA ASP A 190 -6.50 4.28 11.51
C ASP A 190 -6.93 4.00 10.06
N GLU A 191 -8.10 3.37 9.91
CA GLU A 191 -8.62 2.95 8.61
C GLU A 191 -9.02 4.16 7.72
N GLU A 192 -9.49 5.27 8.29
CA GLU A 192 -9.81 6.45 7.50
C GLU A 192 -8.53 7.11 6.96
N MET A 193 -7.48 7.15 7.78
CA MET A 193 -6.15 7.59 7.33
C MET A 193 -5.60 6.68 6.23
N ALA A 194 -5.76 5.36 6.34
CA ALA A 194 -5.28 4.43 5.34
C ALA A 194 -6.00 4.61 3.99
N ASN A 195 -7.31 4.81 4.03
CA ASN A 195 -8.11 5.14 2.85
C ASN A 195 -7.67 6.47 2.22
N TYR A 196 -7.37 7.48 3.05
CA TYR A 196 -6.89 8.77 2.58
C TYR A 196 -5.47 8.71 1.99
N ALA A 197 -4.57 7.96 2.62
CA ALA A 197 -3.21 7.71 2.14
C ALA A 197 -3.22 6.96 0.79
N THR A 198 -4.09 5.96 0.64
CA THR A 198 -4.29 5.22 -0.62
C THR A 198 -4.78 6.13 -1.75
N LYS A 199 -5.69 7.07 -1.46
CA LYS A 199 -6.11 8.08 -2.44
C LYS A 199 -4.94 9.00 -2.82
N THR A 200 -4.13 9.37 -1.83
CA THR A 200 -2.99 10.27 -2.02
C THR A 200 -1.90 9.66 -2.91
N LEU A 201 -1.69 8.34 -2.84
CA LEU A 201 -0.76 7.60 -3.71
C LEU A 201 -1.03 7.77 -5.21
N LYS A 202 -2.24 8.16 -5.61
CA LYS A 202 -2.58 8.44 -7.01
C LYS A 202 -1.92 9.70 -7.56
N TYR A 203 -1.37 10.55 -6.69
CA TYR A 203 -0.81 11.84 -7.05
C TYR A 203 0.70 11.85 -6.81
N ALA A 204 1.46 12.28 -7.81
CA ALA A 204 2.91 12.50 -7.72
C ALA A 204 3.26 13.84 -7.04
N THR A 205 2.29 14.48 -6.39
CA THR A 205 2.53 15.73 -5.66
C THR A 205 3.17 15.45 -4.32
N LYS A 206 4.04 16.37 -3.91
CA LYS A 206 4.65 16.35 -2.58
C LYS A 206 3.63 16.78 -1.54
N TYR A 207 3.73 16.20 -0.35
CA TYR A 207 2.94 16.58 0.80
C TYR A 207 3.74 16.38 2.09
N TYR A 208 3.19 16.92 3.16
CA TYR A 208 3.72 16.76 4.50
C TYR A 208 3.02 15.59 5.20
N MET A 209 3.81 14.72 5.82
CA MET A 209 3.33 13.58 6.60
C MET A 209 3.63 13.83 8.08
N GLY A 210 2.59 13.76 8.92
CA GLY A 210 2.72 13.77 10.36
C GLY A 210 2.95 12.35 10.85
N ILE A 211 4.12 12.11 11.42
CA ILE A 211 4.53 10.82 11.94
C ILE A 211 4.57 10.88 13.47
N SER A 212 3.86 9.96 14.12
CA SER A 212 3.93 9.72 15.56
C SER A 212 4.81 8.51 15.84
N VAL A 213 5.58 8.58 16.93
CA VAL A 213 6.47 7.48 17.34
C VAL A 213 5.96 6.89 18.63
N ALA A 214 5.79 5.58 18.63
CA ALA A 214 5.41 4.84 19.81
C ALA A 214 6.60 4.26 20.57
N PHE A 215 6.40 4.03 21.87
CA PHE A 215 7.37 3.36 22.72
C PHE A 215 7.53 1.87 22.37
N THR A 216 6.46 1.23 21.87
CA THR A 216 6.43 -0.17 21.48
C THR A 216 5.73 -0.33 20.13
N THR A 217 6.23 -1.25 19.30
CA THR A 217 5.63 -1.66 18.03
C THR A 217 4.30 -2.36 18.28
N GLY A 218 4.17 -3.19 19.32
CA GLY A 218 2.92 -3.89 19.58
C GLY A 218 2.62 -4.85 18.44
N TRP A 219 1.49 -4.67 17.75
CA TRP A 219 1.07 -5.54 16.63
C TRP A 219 1.55 -5.09 15.25
N ARG A 220 2.01 -3.84 15.09
CA ARG A 220 2.46 -3.25 13.81
C ARG A 220 3.93 -3.53 13.51
N GLU A 221 4.29 -3.44 12.24
CA GLU A 221 5.66 -3.68 11.78
C GLU A 221 6.60 -2.50 12.08
N SER A 222 6.07 -1.27 12.24
CA SER A 222 6.87 -0.06 12.46
C SER A 222 6.60 0.62 13.80
N HIS A 223 7.60 1.33 14.34
CA HIS A 223 7.42 2.26 15.47
C HIS A 223 6.81 3.61 15.04
N TYR A 224 6.76 3.85 13.73
CA TYR A 224 6.28 5.07 13.10
C TYR A 224 4.85 4.87 12.63
N ASP A 225 3.94 5.76 13.03
CA ASP A 225 2.53 5.71 12.64
C ASP A 225 2.08 7.05 12.06
N LEU A 226 1.47 6.98 10.88
CA LEU A 226 1.01 8.13 10.13
C LEU A 226 -0.31 8.65 10.72
N PHE A 227 -0.32 9.89 11.18
CA PHE A 227 -1.52 10.51 11.76
C PHE A 227 -1.99 11.76 11.01
N GLU A 228 -1.20 12.30 10.08
CA GLU A 228 -1.57 13.48 9.29
C GLU A 228 -1.00 13.40 7.87
N ILE A 229 -1.80 13.79 6.87
CA ILE A 229 -1.31 14.15 5.53
C ILE A 229 -1.79 15.57 5.25
N ASN A 230 -0.88 16.45 4.85
CA ASN A 230 -1.14 17.87 4.59
C ASN A 230 -0.44 18.35 3.32
N PHE A 231 -1.18 18.80 2.32
CA PHE A 231 -0.64 19.28 1.05
C PHE A 231 -0.13 20.73 1.09
N LYS A 232 -0.43 21.48 2.16
CA LYS A 232 -0.19 22.94 2.22
C LYS A 232 0.90 23.34 3.19
N ALA A 233 1.02 22.67 4.33
CA ALA A 233 1.92 23.08 5.40
C ALA A 233 2.49 21.87 6.15
N PRO A 234 3.63 22.03 6.86
CA PRO A 234 4.17 21.01 7.74
C PRO A 234 3.12 20.46 8.72
N ALA A 235 3.15 19.15 8.95
CA ALA A 235 2.23 18.48 9.85
C ALA A 235 2.36 18.98 11.29
N GLY A 236 1.26 19.02 12.02
CA GLY A 236 1.20 19.63 13.35
C GLY A 236 1.26 21.16 13.37
N ALA A 237 1.31 21.83 12.21
CA ALA A 237 1.08 23.27 12.15
C ALA A 237 -0.35 23.59 12.62
N LEU A 238 -0.46 24.57 13.51
CA LEU A 238 -1.75 25.14 13.91
C LEU A 238 -2.44 25.67 12.66
N ASP A 239 -3.74 25.39 12.51
CA ASP A 239 -4.51 25.99 11.43
C ASP A 239 -4.43 27.51 11.56
N PRO A 240 -4.19 28.26 10.45
CA PRO A 240 -4.15 29.70 10.52
C PRO A 240 -5.47 30.19 11.12
N THR A 241 -5.37 30.91 12.24
CA THR A 241 -6.53 31.44 12.96
C THR A 241 -7.37 32.23 11.96
N PRO A 242 -8.70 32.00 11.87
CA PRO A 242 -9.55 32.78 10.97
C PRO A 242 -9.34 34.26 11.27
N LYS A 243 -9.00 35.05 10.25
CA LYS A 243 -8.95 36.51 10.41
C LYS A 243 -10.32 36.95 10.93
N PRO A 244 -10.38 37.80 11.98
CA PRO A 244 -11.64 38.39 12.39
C PRO A 244 -12.29 39.04 11.16
N GLN A 245 -13.53 38.66 10.86
CA GLN A 245 -14.33 39.39 9.89
C GLN A 245 -14.43 40.83 10.43
N GLN A 246 -13.87 41.79 9.68
CA GLN A 246 -14.08 43.22 9.93
C GLN A 246 -15.45 43.63 9.41
#